data_AF-A0A7C1K1F6-F1
#
_entry.id   AF-A0A7C1K1F6-F1
#
_cell.length_a   1.000
_cell.length_b   1.000
_cell.length_c   1.000
_cell.angle_alpha   90.00
_cell.angle_beta   90.00
_cell.angle_gamma   90.00
#
_symmetry.space_group_name_H-M   'P 1'
#
loop_
_entity.id
_entity.type
_entity.pdbx_description
1 polymer ?
#
loop_
_entity_poly.entity_id
_entity_poly.type
_entity_poly.pdbx_seq_one_letter_code
_entity_poly.pdbx_strand_id
1 'polypeptide(L)'
;MDELREECGVAAIYHLPGSPSRLCPEQGHDEVSRLMPRMLLDVQNRGQLSAGMTTYNPERNQLIDTYKALGTVSEVFRLNHG
;
A
#
# COMPACT_ATOMS: atom_id res chain seq x y z
N MET A 1 -6.53 -20.33 26.12
CA MET A 1 -5.78 -19.21 25.55
C MET A 1 -5.57 -19.58 24.10
N ASP A 2 -6.31 -18.94 23.20
CA ASP A 2 -6.11 -19.15 21.76
C ASP A 2 -4.73 -18.54 21.42
N GLU A 3 -3.85 -19.31 20.80
CA GLU A 3 -2.55 -18.80 20.37
C GLU A 3 -2.80 -17.61 19.43
N LEU A 4 -2.34 -16.42 19.80
CA LEU A 4 -2.40 -15.24 18.97
C LEU A 4 -1.56 -15.53 17.72
N ARG A 5 -2.21 -16.02 16.65
CA ARG A 5 -1.55 -16.20 15.36
C ARG A 5 -1.12 -14.81 14.92
N GLU A 6 0.18 -14.62 14.72
CA GLU A 6 0.71 -13.41 14.11
C GLU A 6 0.18 -13.31 12.67
N GLU A 7 -0.99 -12.72 12.50
CA GLU A 7 -1.60 -12.48 11.20
C GLU A 7 -1.13 -11.13 10.69
N CYS A 8 -0.18 -11.08 9.76
CA CYS A 8 0.16 -9.81 9.11
C CYS A 8 -1.06 -9.22 8.37
N GLY A 9 -1.15 -7.89 8.32
CA GLY A 9 -2.14 -7.18 7.49
C GLY A 9 -1.75 -7.18 6.01
N VAL A 10 -2.71 -7.44 5.12
CA VAL A 10 -2.52 -7.36 3.66
C VAL A 10 -3.59 -6.48 3.02
N ALA A 11 -3.20 -5.77 1.97
CA ALA A 11 -4.09 -4.94 1.16
C ALA A 11 -3.67 -5.02 -0.32
N ALA A 12 -4.64 -4.90 -1.22
CA ALA A 12 -4.41 -4.86 -2.66
C ALA A 12 -5.35 -3.85 -3.30
N ILE A 13 -4.85 -3.14 -4.31
CA ILE A 13 -5.66 -2.22 -5.10
C ILE A 13 -5.26 -2.31 -6.56
N TYR A 14 -6.25 -2.24 -7.43
CA TYR A 14 -6.10 -2.27 -8.88
C TYR A 14 -7.09 -1.31 -9.51
N HIS A 15 -6.63 -0.49 -10.45
CA HIS A 15 -7.51 0.33 -11.26
C HIS A 15 -7.90 -0.46 -12.51
N LEU A 16 -9.14 -0.93 -12.56
CA LEU A 16 -9.68 -1.62 -13.74
C LEU A 16 -9.80 -0.63 -14.92
N PRO A 17 -9.31 -0.97 -16.13
CA PRO A 17 -9.47 -0.13 -17.31
C PRO A 17 -10.93 0.21 -17.59
N GLY A 18 -11.19 1.47 -17.95
CA GLY A 18 -12.53 1.97 -18.25
C GLY A 18 -12.78 3.34 -17.64
N SER A 19 -14.00 3.56 -17.15
CA SER A 19 -14.35 4.82 -16.49
C SER A 19 -13.59 4.96 -15.16
N PRO A 20 -12.97 6.13 -14.89
CA PRO A 20 -12.26 6.34 -13.65
C PRO A 20 -13.14 6.14 -12.41
N SER A 21 -12.62 5.38 -11.44
CA SER A 21 -13.24 5.27 -10.11
C SER A 21 -13.34 6.64 -9.43
N ARG A 22 -14.36 6.86 -8.60
CA ARG A 22 -14.44 8.06 -7.72
C ARG A 22 -13.32 8.13 -6.68
N LEU A 23 -12.68 6.99 -6.43
CA LEU A 23 -11.51 6.88 -5.56
C LEU A 23 -10.20 7.12 -6.32
N CYS A 24 -10.26 7.39 -7.61
CA CYS A 24 -9.05 7.66 -8.41
C CYS A 24 -8.32 8.87 -7.83
N PRO A 25 -7.00 8.78 -7.58
CA PRO A 25 -6.20 9.92 -7.17
C PRO A 25 -6.25 11.04 -8.21
N GLU A 26 -6.07 12.28 -7.77
CA GLU A 26 -6.02 13.47 -8.65
C GLU A 26 -4.90 13.37 -9.70
N GLN A 27 -3.84 12.62 -9.41
CA GLN A 27 -2.70 12.41 -10.32
C GLN A 27 -3.02 11.45 -11.47
N GLY A 28 -4.16 10.76 -11.44
CA GLY A 28 -4.60 9.84 -12.51
C GLY A 28 -4.66 8.37 -12.08
N HIS A 29 -5.15 7.53 -13.00
CA HIS A 29 -5.41 6.12 -12.73
C HIS A 29 -4.14 5.29 -12.52
N ASP A 30 -3.02 5.70 -13.12
CA ASP A 30 -1.72 5.05 -12.96
C ASP A 30 -1.11 5.24 -11.56
N GLU A 31 -1.65 6.16 -10.77
CA GLU A 31 -1.13 6.53 -9.45
C GLU A 31 -1.93 5.89 -8.31
N VAL A 32 -2.72 4.85 -8.59
CA VAL A 32 -3.59 4.15 -7.62
C VAL A 32 -2.82 3.63 -6.39
N SER A 33 -1.53 3.32 -6.53
CA SER A 33 -0.66 2.91 -5.43
C SER A 33 -0.52 3.95 -4.32
N ARG A 34 -0.84 5.23 -4.57
CA ARG A 34 -0.86 6.29 -3.55
C ARG A 34 -1.89 6.06 -2.45
N LEU A 35 -2.90 5.25 -2.71
CA LEU A 35 -3.92 4.88 -1.72
C LEU A 35 -3.41 3.79 -0.76
N MET A 36 -2.35 3.06 -1.14
CA MET A 36 -1.86 1.90 -0.40
C MET A 36 -1.40 2.23 1.02
N PRO A 37 -0.62 3.32 1.30
CA PRO A 37 -0.23 3.64 2.67
C PRO A 37 -1.43 3.85 3.59
N ARG A 38 -2.53 4.45 3.08
CA ARG A 38 -3.75 4.61 3.89
C ARG A 38 -4.44 3.28 4.15
N MET A 39 -4.54 2.41 3.15
CA MET A 39 -5.11 1.06 3.32
C MET A 39 -4.30 0.21 4.31
N LEU A 40 -2.97 0.34 4.30
CA LEU A 40 -2.09 -0.36 5.23
C LEU A 40 -2.22 0.16 6.66
N LEU A 41 -2.49 1.46 6.86
CA LEU A 41 -2.79 2.00 8.19
C LEU A 41 -4.04 1.35 8.80
N ASP A 42 -5.08 1.11 8.00
CA ASP A 42 -6.34 0.52 8.48
C ASP A 42 -6.17 -0.92 9.00
N VAL A 43 -5.09 -1.60 8.60
CA VAL A 43 -4.74 -2.96 9.04
C VAL A 43 -3.46 -3.01 9.89
N GLN A 44 -2.90 -1.87 10.30
CA GLN A 44 -1.64 -1.81 11.05
C GLN A 44 -1.70 -2.55 12.40
N ASN A 45 -2.88 -2.66 13.00
CA ASN A 45 -3.10 -3.39 14.26
C ASN A 45 -2.78 -4.89 14.15
N ARG A 46 -2.55 -5.40 12.94
CA ARG A 46 -2.21 -6.79 12.63
C ARG A 46 -0.70 -7.04 12.49
N GLY A 47 0.13 -6.01 12.43
CA GLY A 47 1.59 -6.18 12.45
C GLY A 47 2.29 -4.84 12.39
N GLN A 48 3.25 -4.59 13.28
CA GLN A 48 3.87 -3.26 13.49
C GLN A 48 5.39 -3.22 13.29
N LEU A 49 6.00 -4.36 12.95
CA LEU A 49 7.46 -4.49 12.86
C LEU A 49 8.03 -4.02 11.52
N SER A 50 7.23 -4.05 10.46
CA SER A 50 7.63 -3.66 9.11
C SER A 50 6.43 -3.32 8.26
N ALA A 51 6.66 -2.56 7.19
CA ALA A 51 5.67 -2.31 6.15
C ALA A 51 6.34 -2.31 4.77
N GLY A 52 5.55 -2.56 3.75
CA GLY A 52 6.02 -2.50 2.37
C GLY A 52 4.89 -2.65 1.37
N MET A 53 5.19 -2.30 0.13
CA MET A 53 4.29 -2.49 -1.00
C MET A 53 5.08 -2.79 -2.26
N THR A 54 4.42 -3.50 -3.16
CA THR A 54 4.90 -3.77 -4.52
C THR A 54 3.90 -3.23 -5.51
N THR A 55 4.36 -2.56 -6.55
CA THR A 55 3.52 -2.01 -7.62
C THR A 55 3.82 -2.70 -8.94
N TYR A 56 2.81 -2.80 -9.81
CA TYR A 56 2.95 -3.26 -11.20
C TYR A 56 2.44 -2.20 -12.16
N ASN A 57 3.17 -1.93 -13.25
CA ASN A 57 2.71 -1.10 -14.37
C ASN A 57 3.40 -1.58 -15.66
N PRO A 58 2.63 -1.98 -16.70
CA PRO A 58 3.17 -2.51 -17.95
C PRO A 58 3.95 -1.48 -18.78
N GLU A 59 3.74 -0.17 -18.56
CA GLU A 59 4.36 0.92 -19.31
C GLU A 59 5.73 1.33 -18.74
N ARG A 60 6.14 0.78 -17.59
CA ARG A 60 7.46 1.05 -16.98
C ARG A 60 8.53 0.09 -17.49
N ASN A 61 9.74 0.59 -17.70
CA ASN A 61 10.92 -0.26 -17.95
C ASN A 61 11.12 -1.31 -16.84
N GLN A 62 10.88 -0.93 -15.58
CA GLN A 62 10.80 -1.83 -14.44
C GLN A 62 9.32 -2.11 -14.12
N LEU A 63 8.82 -3.24 -14.60
CA LEU A 63 7.41 -3.61 -14.49
C LEU A 63 6.94 -3.67 -13.03
N ILE A 64 7.78 -4.26 -12.17
CA ILE A 64 7.52 -4.49 -10.76
C ILE A 64 8.53 -3.70 -9.93
N ASP A 65 8.04 -2.86 -9.02
CA ASP A 65 8.88 -2.12 -8.08
C ASP A 65 8.40 -2.35 -6.65
N THR A 66 9.33 -2.59 -5.73
CA THR A 66 9.05 -2.97 -4.35
C THR A 66 9.79 -2.07 -3.38
N TYR A 67 9.05 -1.46 -2.47
CA TYR A 67 9.59 -0.73 -1.34
C TYR A 67 9.15 -1.35 -0.03
N LYS A 68 10.10 -1.62 0.88
CA LYS A 68 9.85 -2.14 2.21
C LYS A 68 10.90 -1.66 3.19
N ALA A 69 10.52 -1.46 4.44
CA ALA A 69 11.42 -1.14 5.53
C ALA A 69 10.86 -1.62 6.87
N LEU A 70 11.72 -1.65 7.89
CA LEU A 70 11.31 -1.86 9.27
C LEU A 70 10.59 -0.61 9.79
N GLY A 71 9.64 -0.82 10.71
CA GLY A 71 8.82 0.22 11.31
C GLY A 71 7.35 0.15 10.90
N THR A 72 6.56 1.02 11.50
CA THR A 72 5.16 1.25 11.19
C THR A 72 4.98 1.83 9.79
N VAL A 73 3.78 1.72 9.24
CA VAL A 73 3.37 2.30 7.94
C VAL A 73 3.66 3.80 7.91
N SER A 74 3.39 4.54 8.99
CA SER A 74 3.69 5.98 9.07
C SER A 74 5.18 6.30 8.98
N GLU A 75 6.04 5.49 9.61
CA GLU A 75 7.50 5.64 9.55
C GLU A 75 8.04 5.27 8.18
N VAL A 76 7.65 4.11 7.65
CA VAL A 76 8.11 3.59 6.36
C VAL A 76 7.72 4.52 5.22
N PHE A 77 6.46 5.00 5.18
CA PHE A 77 5.96 5.84 4.09
C PHE A 77 5.98 7.34 4.39
N ARG A 78 6.60 7.76 5.52
CA ARG A 78 6.82 9.17 5.90
C ARG A 78 5.55 10.03 5.89
N LEU A 79 4.45 9.49 6.42
CA LEU A 79 3.13 10.13 6.35
C LEU A 79 2.95 11.36 7.25
N ASN A 80 3.90 11.62 8.16
CA ASN A 80 3.84 12.69 9.16
C ASN A 80 4.85 13.83 8.92
N HIS A 81 5.29 14.05 7.69
CA HIS A 81 6.09 15.23 7.33
C HIS A 81 5.21 16.20 6.54
N GLY A 82 4.49 17.04 7.28
CA GLY A 82 3.85 18.25 6.76
C GLY A 82 4.79 19.45 6.85
#